data_AF-A0A7X1L0U7-F1
#
_entry.id   AF-A0A7X1L0U7-F1
#
_cell.length_a   1.000
_cell.length_b   1.000
_cell.length_c   1.000
_cell.angle_alpha   90.00
_cell.angle_beta   90.00
_cell.angle_gamma   90.00
#
_symmetry.space_group_name_H-M   'P 1'
#
loop_
_entity.id
_entity.type
_entity.pdbx_description
1 polymer ?
#
loop_
_entity_poly.entity_id
_entity_poly.type
_entity_poly.pdbx_seq_one_letter_code
_entity_poly.pdbx_strand_id
1 'polypeptide(L)'
;MCFTYKYRDIKVPCIGAVGTIHILKALENGADGVCLMGCLEGNCEYLTGNLRARKRVQYVKKLLGKLSIEKERLEIYNLSSAEANRFCKLAGEITEKVRTLGPIPLKIDNSKI
;
A
#
# COMPACT_ATOMS: atom_id res chain seq x y z
N MET A 1 -9.87 18.50 1.23
CA MET A 1 -9.06 17.26 1.23
C MET A 1 -9.57 16.39 2.36
N CYS A 2 -10.14 15.21 2.07
CA CYS A 2 -11.13 14.51 2.92
C CYS A 2 -10.55 13.60 4.02
N PHE A 3 -9.27 13.74 4.37
CA PHE A 3 -8.56 12.73 5.17
C PHE A 3 -8.30 13.21 6.59
N THR A 4 -8.93 12.54 7.56
CA THR A 4 -8.81 12.82 9.00
C THR A 4 -7.52 12.25 9.62
N TYR A 5 -6.75 11.45 8.88
CA TYR A 5 -5.62 10.69 9.41
C TYR A 5 -4.30 11.01 8.71
N LYS A 6 -3.19 10.73 9.39
CA LYS A 6 -1.83 10.98 8.90
C LYS A 6 -1.50 9.98 7.79
N TYR A 7 -1.53 10.43 6.55
CA TYR A 7 -1.02 9.70 5.40
C TYR A 7 0.13 10.46 4.75
N ARG A 8 0.96 9.74 3.99
CA ARG A 8 2.02 10.31 3.16
C ARG A 8 1.89 9.70 1.77
N ASP A 9 1.58 10.51 0.78
CA ASP A 9 1.60 10.08 -0.61
C ASP A 9 3.02 10.15 -1.18
N ILE A 10 3.38 9.13 -1.95
CA ILE A 10 4.63 9.10 -2.71
C ILE A 10 4.25 8.94 -4.17
N LYS A 11 4.50 9.98 -4.96
CA LYS A 11 4.21 9.97 -6.39
C LYS A 11 5.29 9.19 -7.11
N VAL A 12 4.86 8.21 -7.89
CA VAL A 12 5.69 7.43 -8.79
C VAL A 12 5.05 7.45 -10.18
N PRO A 13 5.84 7.37 -11.27
CA PRO A 13 5.27 7.34 -12.62
C PRO A 13 4.37 6.12 -12.85
N CYS A 14 4.65 5.01 -12.16
CA CYS A 14 3.83 3.81 -12.20
C CYS A 14 3.98 3.01 -10.90
N ILE A 15 2.88 2.42 -10.41
CA ILE A 15 2.96 1.45 -9.30
C ILE A 15 3.80 0.21 -9.65
N GLY A 16 4.04 -0.05 -10.94
CA GLY A 16 4.96 -1.08 -11.41
C GLY A 16 6.43 -0.82 -11.05
N ALA A 17 6.81 0.43 -10.74
CA ALA A 17 8.13 0.77 -10.22
C ALA A 17 8.29 0.38 -8.74
N VAL A 18 7.19 0.20 -8.01
CA VAL A 18 7.21 -0.18 -6.60
C VAL A 18 7.59 -1.65 -6.48
N GLY A 19 8.86 -1.89 -6.17
CA GLY A 19 9.38 -3.18 -5.74
C GLY A 19 8.92 -3.61 -4.34
N THR A 20 9.07 -4.89 -4.02
CA THR A 20 8.75 -5.47 -2.70
C THR A 20 9.56 -4.82 -1.59
N ILE A 21 10.82 -4.45 -1.85
CA ILE A 21 11.71 -3.79 -0.89
C ILE A 21 11.14 -2.47 -0.38
N HIS A 22 10.50 -1.67 -1.25
CA HIS A 22 9.90 -0.40 -0.84
C HIS A 22 8.72 -0.61 0.10
N ILE A 23 7.91 -1.63 -0.17
CA ILE A 23 6.75 -1.99 0.66
C ILE A 23 7.22 -2.44 2.04
N LEU A 24 8.19 -3.36 2.08
CA LEU A 24 8.74 -3.87 3.33
C LEU A 24 9.44 -2.76 4.13
N LYS A 25 10.21 -1.90 3.46
CA LYS A 25 10.90 -0.78 4.12
C LYS A 25 9.92 0.24 4.72
N ALA A 26 8.79 0.48 4.05
CA ALA A 26 7.75 1.35 4.60
C ALA A 26 7.17 0.76 5.89
N LEU A 27 6.84 -0.53 5.90
CA LEU A 27 6.35 -1.23 7.11
C LEU A 27 7.40 -1.25 8.23
N GLU A 28 8.66 -1.54 7.89
CA GLU A 28 9.79 -1.54 8.83
C GLU A 28 10.02 -0.16 9.47
N ASN A 29 9.84 0.91 8.71
CA ASN A 29 9.95 2.30 9.20
C ASN A 29 8.74 2.75 10.04
N GLY A 30 7.84 1.85 10.41
CA GLY A 30 6.69 2.15 11.27
C GLY A 30 5.43 2.60 10.54
N ALA A 31 5.29 2.30 9.23
CA ALA A 31 4.01 2.49 8.56
C ALA A 31 3.01 1.42 9.03
N ASP A 32 1.88 1.87 9.59
CA ASP A 32 0.82 0.97 10.06
C ASP A 32 0.09 0.26 8.90
N GLY A 33 0.13 0.86 7.71
CA GLY A 33 -0.35 0.28 6.48
C GLY A 33 0.27 0.95 5.24
N VAL A 34 0.26 0.20 4.14
CA VAL A 34 0.80 0.59 2.84
C VAL A 34 -0.26 0.30 1.78
N CYS A 35 -0.53 1.28 0.92
CA CYS A 35 -1.47 1.13 -0.17
C CYS A 35 -0.84 1.53 -1.50
N LEU A 36 -1.00 0.69 -2.51
CA LEU A 36 -0.63 1.01 -3.89
C LEU A 36 -1.90 1.37 -4.66
N MET A 37 -1.93 2.53 -5.30
CA MET A 37 -3.05 2.96 -6.13
C MET A 37 -2.55 3.24 -7.54
N GLY A 38 -3.11 2.59 -8.55
CA GLY A 38 -2.69 2.77 -9.94
C GLY A 38 -3.79 2.49 -10.94
N CYS A 39 -3.42 2.48 -12.22
CA CYS A 39 -4.35 2.33 -13.34
C CYS A 39 -5.21 1.06 -13.26
N LEU A 40 -6.40 1.10 -13.85
CA LEU A 40 -7.27 -0.06 -14.08
C LEU A 40 -6.51 -1.22 -14.75
N GLU A 41 -6.82 -2.45 -14.35
CA GLU A 41 -6.32 -3.63 -15.07
C GLU A 41 -6.79 -3.58 -16.52
N GLY A 42 -5.91 -3.88 -17.47
CA GLY A 42 -6.15 -3.70 -18.91
C GLY A 42 -5.80 -2.31 -19.46
N ASN A 43 -5.84 -1.26 -18.65
CA ASN A 43 -5.54 0.12 -19.06
C ASN A 43 -4.22 0.63 -18.43
N CYS A 44 -3.20 -0.22 -18.38
CA CYS A 44 -1.90 0.18 -17.84
C CYS A 44 -1.09 0.90 -18.92
N GLU A 45 -0.75 2.17 -18.67
CA GLU A 45 0.14 2.96 -19.54
C GLU A 45 1.50 2.27 -19.78
N TYR A 46 1.98 1.55 -18.75
CA TYR A 46 3.24 0.82 -18.79
C TYR A 46 3.04 -0.69 -19.07
N LEU A 47 2.03 -1.01 -19.89
CA LEU A 47 1.66 -2.35 -20.37
C LEU A 47 1.20 -3.32 -19.27
N THR A 48 2.12 -3.77 -18.41
CA THR A 48 1.88 -4.79 -17.38
C THR A 48 2.31 -4.34 -15.98
N GLY A 49 2.59 -3.04 -15.80
CA GLY A 49 3.09 -2.48 -14.54
C GLY A 49 2.18 -2.77 -13.34
N ASN A 50 0.87 -2.55 -13.47
CA ASN A 50 -0.11 -2.83 -12.42
C ASN A 50 -0.24 -4.33 -12.11
N LEU A 51 -0.23 -5.20 -13.12
CA LEU A 51 -0.27 -6.65 -12.94
C LEU A 51 0.97 -7.17 -12.21
N ARG A 52 2.15 -6.64 -12.54
CA ARG A 52 3.40 -6.94 -11.82
C ARG A 52 3.34 -6.49 -10.37
N ALA A 53 2.83 -5.28 -10.12
CA ALA A 53 2.61 -4.76 -8.77
C ALA A 53 1.66 -5.65 -7.96
N ARG A 54 0.55 -6.11 -8.56
CA ARG A 54 -0.39 -7.03 -7.90
C ARG A 54 0.28 -8.35 -7.49
N LYS A 55 1.10 -8.96 -8.36
CA LYS A 55 1.87 -10.17 -8.02
C LYS A 55 2.81 -9.92 -6.84
N ARG A 56 3.51 -8.79 -6.83
CA ARG A 56 4.41 -8.41 -5.71
C ARG A 56 3.65 -8.19 -4.41
N VAL A 57 2.51 -7.49 -4.46
CA VAL A 57 1.65 -7.26 -3.29
C VAL A 57 1.14 -8.58 -2.72
N GLN A 58 0.65 -9.49 -3.57
CA GLN A 58 0.22 -10.83 -3.14
C GLN A 58 1.37 -11.63 -2.52
N TYR A 59 2.58 -11.54 -3.09
CA TYR A 59 3.77 -12.17 -2.51
C TYR A 59 4.10 -11.59 -1.12
N VAL A 60 4.13 -10.27 -0.98
CA VAL A 60 4.39 -9.62 0.32
C VAL A 60 3.30 -9.95 1.33
N LYS A 61 2.02 -9.96 0.97
CA LYS A 61 0.94 -10.42 1.85
C LYS A 61 1.17 -11.85 2.36
N LYS A 62 1.66 -12.75 1.51
CA LYS A 62 2.02 -14.11 1.95
C LYS A 62 3.18 -14.10 2.94
N LEU A 63 4.18 -13.24 2.74
CA LEU A 63 5.28 -13.07 3.70
C LEU A 63 4.80 -12.50 5.03
N LEU A 64 3.98 -11.45 5.04
CA LEU A 64 3.41 -10.86 6.24
C LEU A 64 2.64 -11.91 7.06
N GLY A 65 1.83 -12.75 6.39
CA GLY A 65 1.12 -13.83 7.05
C GLY A 65 2.04 -14.89 7.69
N LYS A 66 3.25 -15.11 7.17
CA LYS A 66 4.24 -15.99 7.79
C LYS A 66 4.89 -15.38 9.03
N LEU A 67 4.91 -14.04 9.10
CA LEU A 67 5.44 -13.27 10.22
C LEU A 67 4.36 -12.92 11.26
N SER A 68 3.16 -13.50 11.14
CA SER A 68 2.00 -13.17 11.98
C SER A 68 1.62 -11.69 11.95
N ILE A 69 1.91 -11.00 10.84
CA ILE A 69 1.49 -9.62 10.58
C ILE A 69 0.22 -9.66 9.74
N GLU A 70 -0.74 -8.79 10.06
CA GLU A 70 -2.02 -8.70 9.38
C GLU A 70 -1.81 -8.32 7.91
N LYS A 71 -2.35 -9.14 7.00
CA LYS A 71 -2.18 -8.97 5.54
C LYS A 71 -2.94 -7.76 5.03
N GLU A 72 -3.94 -7.36 5.79
CA GLU A 72 -4.83 -6.21 5.61
C GLU A 72 -4.09 -4.88 5.65
N ARG A 73 -2.87 -4.84 6.22
CA ARG A 73 -1.99 -3.67 6.24
C ARG A 73 -1.44 -3.31 4.86
N LEU A 74 -1.46 -4.24 3.91
CA LEU A 74 -1.02 -3.99 2.54
C LEU A 74 -2.19 -4.14 1.60
N GLU A 75 -2.49 -3.15 0.77
CA GLU A 75 -3.52 -3.28 -0.27
C GLU A 75 -3.08 -2.68 -1.61
N ILE A 76 -3.74 -3.13 -2.68
CA ILE A 76 -3.59 -2.56 -4.02
C ILE A 76 -4.98 -2.25 -4.57
N TYR A 77 -5.16 -1.04 -5.07
CA TYR A 77 -6.39 -0.60 -5.71
C TYR A 77 -6.10 -0.10 -7.12
N ASN A 78 -6.99 -0.47 -8.03
CA ASN A 78 -6.96 -0.05 -9.40
C ASN A 78 -8.08 0.98 -9.61
N LEU A 79 -7.71 2.17 -10.07
CA LEU A 79 -8.58 3.32 -10.24
C LEU A 79 -8.31 3.98 -11.60
N SER A 80 -9.37 4.49 -12.21
CA SER A 80 -9.29 5.42 -13.33
C SER A 80 -9.01 6.84 -12.83
N SER A 81 -8.40 7.67 -13.68
CA SER A 81 -8.20 9.10 -13.41
C SER A 81 -9.52 9.86 -13.18
N ALA A 82 -10.64 9.35 -13.71
CA ALA A 82 -11.96 9.94 -13.53
C ALA A 82 -12.64 9.57 -12.18
N GLU A 83 -12.07 8.63 -11.41
CA GLU A 83 -12.72 8.06 -10.21
C GLU A 83 -12.31 8.79 -8.90
N ALA A 84 -12.27 10.12 -8.90
CA ALA A 84 -11.84 10.91 -7.74
C ALA A 84 -12.69 10.64 -6.47
N ASN A 85 -14.03 10.52 -6.62
CA ASN A 85 -14.91 10.21 -5.50
C ASN A 85 -14.61 8.84 -4.88
N ARG A 86 -14.29 7.85 -5.72
CA ARG A 86 -13.93 6.50 -5.28
C ARG A 86 -12.58 6.50 -4.56
N PHE A 87 -11.62 7.28 -5.05
CA PHE A 87 -10.33 7.48 -4.39
C PHE A 87 -10.52 8.02 -2.96
N CYS A 88 -11.33 9.07 -2.79
CA CYS A 88 -11.61 9.63 -1.46
C CYS A 88 -12.24 8.60 -0.52
N LYS A 89 -13.21 7.82 -1.03
CA LYS A 89 -13.87 6.77 -0.25
C LYS A 89 -12.89 5.67 0.16
N LEU A 90 -12.10 5.14 -0.77
CA LEU A 90 -11.12 4.09 -0.52
C LEU A 90 -10.05 4.54 0.48
N ALA A 91 -9.52 5.75 0.32
CA ALA A 91 -8.53 6.25 1.26
C ALA A 91 -9.10 6.40 2.69
N GLY A 92 -10.39 6.74 2.84
CA GLY A 92 -11.09 6.67 4.13
C GLY A 92 -11.22 5.25 4.67
N GLU A 93 -11.66 4.29 3.84
CA GLU A 93 -11.80 2.88 4.22
C GLU A 93 -10.46 2.25 4.64
N ILE A 94 -9.39 2.50 3.90
CA ILE A 94 -8.03 2.01 4.19
C ILE A 94 -7.55 2.57 5.53
N THR A 95 -7.73 3.88 5.71
CA THR A 95 -7.35 4.57 6.95
C THR A 95 -8.04 3.96 8.15
N GLU A 96 -9.36 3.76 8.05
CA GLU A 96 -10.15 3.20 9.14
C GLU A 96 -9.75 1.75 9.44
N LYS A 97 -9.52 0.95 8.40
CA LYS A 97 -9.04 -0.43 8.51
C LYS A 97 -7.70 -0.49 9.25
N VAL A 98 -6.73 0.32 8.84
CA VAL A 98 -5.40 0.38 9.48
C VAL A 98 -5.52 0.87 10.93
N ARG A 99 -6.40 1.84 11.20
CA ARG A 99 -6.69 2.32 12.55
C ARG A 99 -7.24 1.22 13.45
N THR A 100 -8.10 0.35 12.92
CA THR A 100 -8.68 -0.77 13.70
C THR A 100 -7.64 -1.84 14.03
N LEU A 101 -6.67 -2.04 13.14
CA LEU A 101 -5.55 -2.98 13.35
C LEU A 101 -4.52 -2.45 14.36
N GLY A 102 -4.55 -1.15 14.66
CA GLY A 102 -3.60 -0.52 15.56
C GLY A 102 -2.17 -0.47 14.99
N PRO A 103 -1.19 -0.08 15.83
CA PRO A 103 0.18 0.10 15.39
C PRO A 103 0.79 -1.22 14.92
N ILE A 104 1.68 -1.15 13.92
CA ILE A 104 2.35 -2.36 13.42
C ILE A 104 3.24 -3.00 14.51
N PRO A 105 3.17 -4.34 14.74
CA PRO A 105 3.89 -5.01 15.82
C PRO A 105 5.37 -5.29 15.48
N LEU A 106 6.06 -4.35 14.82
CA LEU A 106 7.48 -4.44 14.51
C LEU A 106 8.28 -3.66 15.57
N LYS A 107 9.23 -4.33 16.22
CA LYS A 107 10.23 -3.65 17.04
C LYS A 107 11.18 -2.90 16.11
N ILE A 108 11.06 -1.58 16.07
CA ILE A 108 11.99 -0.72 15.35
C ILE A 108 13.30 -0.71 16.17
N ASP A 109 14.28 -1.52 15.76
CA ASP A 109 15.62 -1.42 16.30
C ASP A 109 16.35 -0.25 15.63
N ASN A 110 16.25 0.92 16.26
CA ASN A 110 16.91 2.15 15.81
C ASN A 110 18.44 2.15 16.08
N SER A 111 19.05 1.03 16.50
CA SER A 111 20.47 0.98 16.88
C SER A 111 21.47 1.02 15.72
N LYS A 112 21.03 1.10 14.46
CA LYS A 112 21.90 1.04 13.28
C LYS A 112 21.67 2.13 12.23
N ILE A 113 21.15 3.29 12.61
CA ILE A 113 21.18 4.50 11.78
C ILE A 113 22.31 5.40 12.26
#